data_AF-A0A2E9NUV8-F1
#
_entry.id   AF-A0A2E9NUV8-F1
#
_cell.length_a   1.000
_cell.length_b   1.000
_cell.length_c   1.000
_cell.angle_alpha   90.00
_cell.angle_beta   90.00
_cell.angle_gamma   90.00
#
_symmetry.space_group_name_H-M   'P 1'
#
loop_
_entity.id
_entity.type
_entity.pdbx_description
1 polymer ?
#
loop_
_entity_poly.entity_id
_entity_poly.type
_entity_poly.pdbx_seq_one_letter_code
_entity_poly.pdbx_strand_id
1 'polypeptide(L)'
;MVQGTEWLDSIDEGATIYCKADRLPVLRRHFYESRKPIHLITHDSDLTINQDVFRSLDDFTEILSWKGCNIDYQHDKLKSIPLGLANDYCPITLKAPDIMYAEEVEPRKLLYINFNTKTNPQEREPMYHKFKTNDSVTVRNPNQIEDNGEYIEDLTQHKFSICPRGNGIDTHRMWECLYLGIIPIVKDCVNIRFFEDLPILVVEDYMDLVGEDKYLEDIYTEYQSKDWNLDKLTTGYWV
;
A
#
# COMPACT_ATOMS: atom_id res chain seq x y z
N MET A 1 11.69 -2.38 -21.40
CA MET A 1 12.75 -1.48 -20.90
C MET A 1 13.40 -0.80 -22.09
N VAL A 2 13.15 0.50 -22.29
CA VAL A 2 13.88 1.31 -23.27
C VAL A 2 14.55 2.44 -22.49
N GLN A 3 15.88 2.47 -22.53
CA GLN A 3 16.69 3.59 -22.07
C GLN A 3 16.81 4.56 -23.24
N GLY A 4 16.36 5.81 -23.10
CA GLY A 4 16.55 6.81 -24.14
C GLY A 4 15.82 8.12 -23.86
N THR A 5 16.54 9.22 -23.99
CA THR A 5 16.08 10.61 -23.80
C THR A 5 15.23 11.13 -24.97
N GLU A 6 15.08 10.35 -26.04
CA GLU A 6 14.41 10.74 -27.30
C GLU A 6 12.87 10.87 -27.22
N TRP A 7 12.22 10.39 -26.16
CA TRP A 7 10.76 10.49 -25.98
C TRP A 7 10.29 11.84 -25.42
N LEU A 8 11.18 12.70 -24.92
CA LEU A 8 10.77 13.85 -24.10
C LEU A 8 10.70 15.17 -24.87
N ASP A 9 11.43 15.30 -25.98
CA ASP A 9 11.26 16.41 -26.94
C ASP A 9 9.89 16.35 -27.65
N SER A 10 9.26 15.18 -27.64
CA SER A 10 7.95 14.89 -28.22
C SER A 10 6.80 14.80 -27.20
N ILE A 11 7.00 15.22 -25.94
CA ILE A 11 5.87 15.32 -25.00
C ILE A 11 4.92 16.41 -25.48
N ASP A 12 3.68 16.02 -25.79
CA ASP A 12 2.61 16.97 -26.06
C ASP A 12 2.15 17.65 -24.76
N GLU A 13 1.67 18.89 -24.87
CA GLU A 13 1.03 19.56 -23.74
C GLU A 13 -0.18 18.76 -23.25
N GLY A 14 -0.27 18.55 -21.94
CA GLY A 14 -1.32 17.72 -21.33
C GLY A 14 -1.10 16.22 -21.47
N ALA A 15 0.07 15.75 -21.91
CA ALA A 15 0.35 14.32 -21.94
C ALA A 15 0.36 13.69 -20.54
N THR A 16 -0.06 12.42 -20.47
CA THR A 16 0.08 11.58 -19.28
C THR A 16 1.42 10.85 -19.31
N ILE A 17 2.24 11.08 -18.30
CA ILE A 17 3.57 10.48 -18.17
C ILE A 17 3.56 9.48 -17.01
N TYR A 18 3.99 8.26 -17.29
CA TYR A 18 4.34 7.29 -16.25
C TYR A 18 5.81 7.43 -15.85
N CYS A 19 6.09 7.46 -14.56
CA CYS A 19 7.45 7.49 -14.03
C CYS A 19 7.56 6.63 -12.77
N LYS A 20 8.53 5.70 -12.72
CA LYS A 20 8.88 5.06 -11.44
C LYS A 20 9.28 6.15 -10.43
N ALA A 21 8.74 6.14 -9.22
CA ALA A 21 8.88 7.31 -8.33
C ALA A 21 10.35 7.65 -7.98
N ASP A 22 11.22 6.66 -7.80
CA ASP A 22 12.67 6.88 -7.59
C ASP A 22 13.41 7.47 -8.81
N ARG A 23 12.77 7.57 -9.97
CA ARG A 23 13.30 8.19 -11.19
C ARG A 23 12.81 9.62 -11.41
N LEU A 24 12.01 10.17 -10.50
CA LEU A 24 11.59 11.58 -10.55
C LEU A 24 12.76 12.57 -10.70
N PRO A 25 13.93 12.40 -10.05
CA PRO A 25 15.07 13.29 -10.29
C PRO A 25 15.61 13.24 -11.73
N VAL A 26 15.47 12.10 -12.42
CA VAL A 26 15.82 11.98 -13.84
C VAL A 26 14.77 12.69 -14.68
N LEU A 27 13.49 12.42 -14.43
CA LEU A 27 12.38 13.08 -15.12
C LEU A 27 12.49 14.63 -15.03
N ARG A 28 12.77 15.16 -13.84
CA ARG A 28 12.97 16.60 -13.61
C ARG A 28 14.05 17.21 -14.51
N ARG A 29 15.15 16.49 -14.78
CA ARG A 29 16.24 16.99 -15.65
C ARG A 29 15.76 17.25 -17.08
N HIS A 30 14.66 16.64 -17.51
CA HIS A 30 14.11 16.81 -18.84
C HIS A 30 13.15 18.00 -18.95
N PHE A 31 12.56 18.48 -17.85
CA PHE A 31 11.67 19.65 -17.88
C PHE A 31 12.39 21.00 -17.93
N TYR A 32 13.73 21.02 -17.95
CA TYR A 32 14.50 22.25 -18.06
C TYR A 32 14.23 23.02 -19.37
N GLU A 33 13.80 22.34 -20.44
CA GLU A 33 13.70 22.94 -21.78
C GLU A 33 12.26 23.20 -22.25
N SER A 34 11.29 22.35 -21.88
CA SER A 34 9.94 22.41 -22.46
C SER A 34 8.86 23.00 -21.53
N ARG A 35 9.00 22.92 -20.18
CA ARG A 35 8.03 23.37 -19.15
C ARG A 35 6.55 23.04 -19.44
N LYS A 36 6.28 22.05 -20.28
CA LYS A 36 4.94 21.74 -20.77
C LYS A 36 4.07 21.24 -19.62
N PRO A 37 2.79 21.61 -19.55
CA PRO A 37 1.87 21.06 -18.55
C PRO A 37 1.67 19.56 -18.78
N ILE A 38 1.63 18.76 -17.72
CA ILE A 38 1.51 17.30 -17.80
C ILE A 38 0.58 16.70 -16.74
N HIS A 39 0.05 15.52 -17.03
CA HIS A 39 -0.47 14.60 -16.01
C HIS A 39 0.62 13.59 -15.65
N LEU A 40 0.82 13.31 -14.37
CA LEU A 40 1.87 12.43 -13.87
C LEU A 40 1.29 11.21 -13.16
N ILE A 41 1.85 10.03 -13.44
CA ILE A 41 1.56 8.79 -12.73
C ILE A 41 2.87 8.24 -12.18
N THR A 42 2.95 8.01 -10.86
CA THR A 42 4.15 7.42 -10.22
C THR A 42 3.86 6.14 -9.44
N HIS A 43 4.62 5.08 -9.71
CA HIS A 43 4.45 3.76 -9.08
C HIS A 43 5.82 3.07 -8.86
N ASP A 44 5.76 1.80 -8.46
CA ASP A 44 6.87 0.82 -8.44
C ASP A 44 8.07 1.24 -7.57
N SER A 45 7.84 2.00 -6.51
CA SER A 45 8.91 2.49 -5.65
C SER A 45 8.40 2.82 -4.25
N ASP A 46 9.27 2.58 -3.26
CA ASP A 46 9.05 2.93 -1.86
C ASP A 46 9.16 4.45 -1.59
N LEU A 47 9.49 5.28 -2.60
CA LEU A 47 9.67 6.71 -2.41
C LEU A 47 8.34 7.38 -2.00
N THR A 48 8.33 7.98 -0.82
CA THR A 48 7.24 8.82 -0.35
C THR A 48 7.16 10.13 -1.12
N ILE A 49 5.98 10.44 -1.66
CA ILE A 49 5.69 11.73 -2.29
C ILE A 49 5.17 12.70 -1.23
N ASN A 50 6.12 13.35 -0.54
CA ASN A 50 5.84 14.43 0.40
C ASN A 50 5.85 15.80 -0.31
N GLN A 51 5.68 16.87 0.47
CA GLN A 51 5.63 18.24 -0.07
C GLN A 51 6.91 18.64 -0.83
N ASP A 52 8.08 18.24 -0.34
CA ASP A 52 9.36 18.59 -0.95
C ASP A 52 9.54 17.87 -2.29
N VAL A 53 9.19 16.59 -2.36
CA VAL A 53 9.21 15.82 -3.61
C VAL A 53 8.24 16.43 -4.63
N PHE A 54 7.03 16.80 -4.18
CA PHE A 54 6.03 17.44 -5.04
C PHE A 54 6.56 18.75 -5.65
N ARG A 55 7.05 19.66 -4.81
CA ARG A 55 7.61 20.96 -5.25
C ARG A 55 8.82 20.80 -6.14
N SER A 56 9.65 19.78 -5.91
CA SER A 56 10.83 19.53 -6.73
C SER A 56 10.54 19.29 -8.21
N LEU A 57 9.28 18.96 -8.56
CA LEU A 57 8.81 18.82 -9.94
C LEU A 57 7.89 19.97 -10.37
N ASP A 58 6.92 20.36 -9.52
CA ASP A 58 5.94 21.40 -9.87
C ASP A 58 6.60 22.78 -10.08
N ASP A 59 7.75 23.04 -9.44
CA ASP A 59 8.55 24.25 -9.68
C ASP A 59 9.24 24.27 -11.08
N PHE A 60 9.34 23.12 -11.75
CA PHE A 60 10.03 22.94 -13.03
C PHE A 60 9.08 22.73 -14.20
N THR A 61 7.91 22.16 -13.96
CA THR A 61 6.88 21.90 -14.97
C THR A 61 5.50 22.01 -14.32
N GLU A 62 4.52 22.52 -15.05
CA GLU A 62 3.15 22.57 -14.52
C GLU A 62 2.57 21.14 -14.40
N ILE A 63 2.36 20.68 -13.17
CA ILE A 63 1.66 19.41 -12.93
C ILE A 63 0.15 19.72 -12.95
N LEU A 64 -0.58 19.17 -13.91
CA LEU A 64 -2.04 19.30 -14.00
C LEU A 64 -2.73 18.35 -13.02
N SER A 65 -2.21 17.13 -12.90
CA SER A 65 -2.60 16.15 -11.88
C SER A 65 -1.49 15.14 -11.66
N TRP A 66 -1.42 14.56 -10.47
CA TRP A 66 -0.45 13.54 -10.13
C TRP A 66 -1.12 12.40 -9.33
N LYS A 67 -1.24 11.24 -9.98
CA LYS A 67 -1.66 9.99 -9.35
C LYS A 67 -0.42 9.21 -8.90
N GLY A 68 -0.32 8.76 -7.66
CA GLY A 68 0.86 7.98 -7.27
C GLY A 68 0.70 7.12 -6.02
N CYS A 69 1.59 6.15 -5.85
CA CYS A 69 1.71 5.43 -4.58
C CYS A 69 2.43 6.30 -3.54
N ASN A 70 2.31 5.94 -2.27
CA ASN A 70 3.08 6.54 -1.17
C ASN A 70 2.93 8.07 -1.03
N ILE A 71 1.76 8.63 -1.36
CA ILE A 71 1.47 10.07 -1.15
C ILE A 71 1.38 10.39 0.34
N ASP A 72 2.16 11.37 0.79
CA ASP A 72 2.14 11.88 2.18
C ASP A 72 1.94 13.41 2.23
N TYR A 73 1.41 13.99 1.15
CA TYR A 73 1.14 15.41 1.03
C TYR A 73 -0.26 15.66 0.52
N GLN A 74 -1.06 16.37 1.31
CA GLN A 74 -2.41 16.75 0.94
C GLN A 74 -2.35 17.94 -0.03
N HIS A 75 -2.76 17.70 -1.27
CA HIS A 75 -2.78 18.71 -2.33
C HIS A 75 -3.84 18.34 -3.38
N ASP A 76 -4.55 19.32 -3.93
CA ASP A 76 -5.67 19.08 -4.87
C ASP A 76 -5.27 18.34 -6.15
N LYS A 77 -4.02 18.54 -6.58
CA LYS A 77 -3.42 17.85 -7.72
C LYS A 77 -2.98 16.41 -7.40
N LEU A 78 -2.79 16.04 -6.14
CA LEU A 78 -2.26 14.74 -5.74
C LEU A 78 -3.39 13.77 -5.38
N LYS A 79 -3.32 12.55 -5.93
CA LYS A 79 -4.21 11.45 -5.56
C LYS A 79 -3.43 10.17 -5.35
N SER A 80 -3.67 9.48 -4.24
CA SER A 80 -3.11 8.14 -4.06
C SER A 80 -3.74 7.17 -5.06
N ILE A 81 -2.92 6.27 -5.60
CA ILE A 81 -3.37 5.05 -6.29
C ILE A 81 -2.79 3.83 -5.57
N PRO A 82 -3.44 2.66 -5.67
CA PRO A 82 -2.99 1.43 -5.04
C PRO A 82 -1.57 1.06 -5.44
N LEU A 83 -0.73 0.65 -4.48
CA LEU A 83 0.50 -0.11 -4.76
C LEU A 83 0.17 -1.51 -5.34
N GLY A 84 -0.95 -2.09 -4.89
CA GLY A 84 -1.45 -3.37 -5.39
C GLY A 84 -0.58 -4.58 -5.02
N LEU A 85 -0.74 -5.66 -5.79
CA LEU A 85 0.08 -6.87 -5.67
C LEU A 85 1.44 -6.67 -6.34
N ALA A 86 2.38 -7.54 -6.04
CA ALA A 86 3.70 -7.41 -6.60
C ALA A 86 3.80 -7.93 -8.03
N ASN A 87 4.80 -7.40 -8.75
CA ASN A 87 5.17 -7.86 -10.08
C ASN A 87 5.87 -9.24 -10.04
N ASP A 88 5.88 -9.94 -11.18
CA ASP A 88 6.41 -11.30 -11.32
C ASP A 88 7.88 -11.48 -10.86
N TYR A 89 8.68 -10.41 -10.94
CA TYR A 89 10.08 -10.45 -10.52
C TYR A 89 10.26 -10.42 -8.99
N CYS A 90 9.22 -10.10 -8.20
CA CYS A 90 9.31 -10.05 -6.75
C CYS A 90 9.15 -11.46 -6.15
N PRO A 91 10.15 -11.99 -5.43
CA PRO A 91 10.10 -13.37 -4.97
C PRO A 91 9.31 -13.59 -3.67
N ILE A 92 8.97 -12.53 -2.94
CA ILE A 92 8.57 -12.62 -1.51
C ILE A 92 7.15 -12.12 -1.20
N THR A 93 6.42 -11.64 -2.20
CA THR A 93 5.08 -11.03 -2.05
C THR A 93 4.13 -11.68 -3.02
N LEU A 94 2.84 -11.67 -2.68
CA LEU A 94 1.83 -12.31 -3.51
C LEU A 94 1.66 -11.59 -4.84
N LYS A 95 1.37 -12.38 -5.87
CA LYS A 95 1.02 -11.96 -7.22
C LYS A 95 -0.44 -12.31 -7.48
N ALA A 96 -0.99 -11.76 -8.56
CA ALA A 96 -2.38 -12.04 -8.95
C ALA A 96 -2.73 -13.54 -9.05
N PRO A 97 -1.87 -14.43 -9.60
CA PRO A 97 -2.17 -15.87 -9.60
C PRO A 97 -2.31 -16.46 -8.19
N ASP A 98 -1.48 -16.03 -7.24
CA ASP A 98 -1.52 -16.54 -5.86
C ASP A 98 -2.89 -16.25 -5.22
N ILE A 99 -3.44 -15.06 -5.48
CA ILE A 99 -4.77 -14.65 -5.01
C ILE A 99 -5.88 -15.41 -5.74
N MET A 100 -5.80 -15.51 -7.07
CA MET A 100 -6.85 -16.10 -7.91
C MET A 100 -7.12 -17.58 -7.60
N TYR A 101 -6.10 -18.30 -7.12
CA TYR A 101 -6.20 -19.71 -6.74
C TYR A 101 -6.37 -19.93 -5.23
N ALA A 102 -6.45 -18.86 -4.43
CA ALA A 102 -6.71 -18.98 -3.00
C ALA A 102 -8.14 -19.49 -2.76
N GLU A 103 -8.28 -20.42 -1.81
CA GLU A 103 -9.59 -20.91 -1.40
C GLU A 103 -10.27 -19.88 -0.48
N GLU A 104 -11.59 -19.72 -0.62
CA GLU A 104 -12.38 -18.96 0.34
C GLU A 104 -12.44 -19.73 1.67
N VAL A 105 -12.05 -19.07 2.76
CA VAL A 105 -12.04 -19.65 4.10
C VAL A 105 -12.77 -18.74 5.05
N GLU A 106 -13.69 -19.32 5.82
CA GLU A 106 -14.27 -18.65 7.00
C GLU A 106 -13.21 -18.48 8.10
N PRO A 107 -12.86 -17.25 8.50
CA PRO A 107 -11.79 -17.00 9.44
C PRO A 107 -12.17 -17.46 10.85
N ARG A 108 -11.25 -18.17 11.50
CA ARG A 108 -11.42 -18.74 12.85
C ARG A 108 -10.51 -18.10 13.89
N LYS A 109 -9.53 -17.32 13.45
CA LYS A 109 -8.56 -16.62 14.29
C LYS A 109 -8.78 -15.11 14.17
N LEU A 110 -8.37 -14.37 15.19
CA LEU A 110 -8.68 -12.95 15.27
C LEU A 110 -7.66 -12.10 14.49
N LEU A 111 -6.40 -12.11 14.92
CA LEU A 111 -5.40 -11.15 14.47
C LEU A 111 -4.11 -11.83 14.03
N TYR A 112 -3.57 -11.41 12.88
CA TYR A 112 -2.34 -11.92 12.29
C TYR A 112 -1.23 -10.87 12.27
N ILE A 113 -0.01 -11.29 12.62
CA ILE A 113 1.21 -10.47 12.59
C ILE A 113 2.31 -11.25 11.86
N ASN A 114 2.58 -10.83 10.62
CA ASN A 114 3.68 -11.36 9.81
C ASN A 114 4.30 -10.29 8.91
N PHE A 115 5.43 -9.72 9.34
CA PHE A 115 6.21 -8.75 8.59
C PHE A 115 7.68 -8.74 8.99
N ASN A 116 8.54 -8.48 8.01
CA ASN A 116 9.95 -8.23 8.27
C ASN A 116 10.15 -6.92 9.05
N THR A 117 10.92 -6.94 10.13
CA THR A 117 11.16 -5.76 10.96
C THR A 117 12.19 -4.78 10.38
N LYS A 118 13.07 -5.22 9.47
CA LYS A 118 14.25 -4.46 9.02
C LYS A 118 13.93 -3.18 8.25
N THR A 119 12.79 -3.09 7.58
CA THR A 119 12.43 -1.92 6.74
C THR A 119 11.95 -0.73 7.58
N ASN A 120 11.34 -0.98 8.73
CA ASN A 120 10.88 0.05 9.67
C ASN A 120 10.91 -0.50 11.10
N PRO A 121 12.11 -0.74 11.67
CA PRO A 121 12.25 -1.46 12.93
C PRO A 121 11.63 -0.73 14.10
N GLN A 122 11.66 0.61 14.09
CA GLN A 122 11.08 1.43 15.16
C GLN A 122 9.59 1.20 15.35
N GLU A 123 8.85 1.02 14.26
CA GLU A 123 7.42 0.71 14.30
C GLU A 123 7.17 -0.80 14.45
N ARG A 124 7.95 -1.63 13.75
CA ARG A 124 7.68 -3.07 13.58
C ARG A 124 8.13 -3.94 14.75
N GLU A 125 9.29 -3.69 15.35
CA GLU A 125 9.83 -4.55 16.42
C GLU A 125 8.97 -4.56 17.70
N PRO A 126 8.43 -3.42 18.19
CA PRO A 126 7.61 -3.41 19.39
C PRO A 126 6.39 -4.33 19.33
N MET A 127 5.76 -4.47 18.16
CA MET A 127 4.57 -5.33 17.97
C MET A 127 4.86 -6.79 18.26
N TYR A 128 6.01 -7.30 17.80
CA TYR A 128 6.42 -8.69 18.04
C TYR A 128 6.62 -9.00 19.53
N HIS A 129 6.98 -8.01 20.33
CA HIS A 129 7.14 -8.18 21.78
C HIS A 129 5.80 -8.08 22.51
N LYS A 130 4.94 -7.15 22.10
CA LYS A 130 3.70 -6.83 22.82
C LYS A 130 2.55 -7.79 22.53
N PHE A 131 2.41 -8.22 21.28
CA PHE A 131 1.30 -9.09 20.88
C PHE A 131 1.56 -10.58 21.13
N LYS A 132 2.82 -11.00 21.32
CA LYS A 132 3.18 -12.40 21.56
C LYS A 132 2.57 -12.99 22.84
N THR A 133 2.14 -12.14 23.77
CA THR A 133 1.49 -12.58 25.02
C THR A 133 -0.03 -12.70 24.91
N ASN A 134 -0.63 -12.42 23.75
CA ASN A 134 -2.07 -12.51 23.52
C ASN A 134 -2.39 -13.81 22.75
N ASP A 135 -3.17 -14.70 23.37
CA ASP A 135 -3.55 -16.00 22.82
C ASP A 135 -4.41 -15.90 21.54
N SER A 136 -5.11 -14.77 21.34
CA SER A 136 -5.94 -14.52 20.16
C SER A 136 -5.15 -14.04 18.95
N VAL A 137 -3.83 -13.88 19.07
CA VAL A 137 -2.97 -13.30 18.04
C VAL A 137 -1.95 -14.32 17.55
N THR A 138 -1.97 -14.59 16.25
CA THR A 138 -0.92 -15.38 15.62
C THR A 138 0.24 -14.48 15.23
N VAL A 139 1.40 -14.73 15.83
CA VAL A 139 2.64 -13.99 15.58
C VAL A 139 3.66 -14.90 14.91
N ARG A 140 3.95 -14.67 13.62
CA ARG A 140 4.96 -15.43 12.86
C ARG A 140 6.38 -14.92 13.10
N ASN A 141 7.40 -15.70 12.73
CA ASN A 141 8.79 -15.30 12.93
C ASN A 141 9.18 -14.24 11.87
N PRO A 142 9.55 -13.00 12.25
CA PRO A 142 9.87 -11.94 11.29
C PRO A 142 11.09 -12.20 10.40
N ASN A 143 11.91 -13.20 10.74
CA ASN A 143 13.11 -13.58 10.01
C ASN A 143 12.90 -14.80 9.10
N GLN A 144 11.71 -15.42 9.13
CA GLN A 144 11.39 -16.57 8.31
C GLN A 144 10.70 -16.09 7.03
N ILE A 145 11.17 -16.58 5.89
CA ILE A 145 10.46 -16.42 4.62
C ILE A 145 9.57 -17.65 4.50
N GLU A 146 8.27 -17.43 4.47
CA GLU A 146 7.27 -18.46 4.19
C GLU A 146 7.11 -18.62 2.68
N ASP A 147 6.73 -19.81 2.24
CA ASP A 147 6.22 -19.98 0.88
C ASP A 147 4.86 -19.25 0.75
N ASN A 148 4.53 -18.79 -0.45
CA ASN A 148 3.29 -18.06 -0.71
C ASN A 148 2.04 -18.87 -0.29
N GLY A 149 2.05 -20.19 -0.46
CA GLY A 149 0.93 -21.05 -0.06
C GLY A 149 0.73 -21.10 1.45
N GLU A 150 1.82 -21.25 2.21
CA GLU A 150 1.77 -21.23 3.68
C GLU A 150 1.31 -19.86 4.22
N TYR A 151 1.80 -18.79 3.61
CA TYR A 151 1.40 -17.43 3.96
C TYR A 151 -0.10 -17.18 3.71
N ILE A 152 -0.63 -17.61 2.56
CA ILE A 152 -2.06 -17.49 2.24
C ILE A 152 -2.90 -18.33 3.19
N GLU A 153 -2.51 -19.59 3.42
CA GLU A 153 -3.22 -20.48 4.34
C GLU A 153 -3.31 -19.84 5.73
N ASP A 154 -2.22 -19.28 6.24
CA ASP A 154 -2.25 -18.58 7.51
C ASP A 154 -3.12 -17.33 7.48
N LEU A 155 -2.89 -16.44 6.51
CA LEU A 155 -3.54 -15.14 6.45
C LEU A 155 -5.07 -15.29 6.39
N THR A 156 -5.57 -16.18 5.54
CA THR A 156 -7.00 -16.44 5.33
C THR A 156 -7.73 -17.03 6.55
N GLN A 157 -7.02 -17.60 7.53
CA GLN A 157 -7.64 -18.02 8.79
C GLN A 157 -7.99 -16.86 9.72
N HIS A 158 -7.55 -15.62 9.43
CA HIS A 158 -7.66 -14.49 10.33
C HIS A 158 -8.65 -13.43 9.84
N LYS A 159 -9.35 -12.81 10.79
CA LYS A 159 -10.25 -11.67 10.52
C LYS A 159 -9.47 -10.40 10.17
N PHE A 160 -8.34 -10.19 10.85
CA PHE A 160 -7.50 -9.00 10.72
C PHE A 160 -6.03 -9.33 10.53
N SER A 161 -5.31 -8.41 9.88
CA SER A 161 -3.85 -8.46 9.76
C SER A 161 -3.23 -7.08 9.92
N ILE A 162 -2.21 -6.95 10.78
CA ILE A 162 -1.51 -5.67 10.94
C ILE A 162 -0.61 -5.42 9.73
N CYS A 163 -0.86 -4.29 9.06
CA CYS A 163 -0.16 -3.84 7.86
C CYS A 163 0.66 -2.57 8.13
N PRO A 164 1.72 -2.64 8.98
CA PRO A 164 2.53 -1.48 9.33
C PRO A 164 3.37 -1.00 8.16
N ARG A 165 3.70 0.29 8.16
CA ARG A 165 4.53 0.89 7.11
C ARG A 165 5.87 0.16 6.99
N GLY A 166 6.34 0.03 5.77
CA GLY A 166 7.66 -0.54 5.45
C GLY A 166 8.64 0.58 5.17
N ASN A 167 9.40 0.41 4.09
CA ASN A 167 10.13 1.54 3.50
C ASN A 167 9.15 2.58 2.95
N GLY A 168 8.10 2.11 2.26
CA GLY A 168 6.96 2.91 1.81
C GLY A 168 5.81 2.94 2.82
N ILE A 169 4.92 3.90 2.62
CA ILE A 169 3.68 4.08 3.40
C ILE A 169 2.65 3.02 3.01
N ASP A 170 2.42 2.87 1.70
CA ASP A 170 1.57 1.84 1.13
C ASP A 170 2.34 0.52 1.05
N THR A 171 1.67 -0.60 1.35
CA THR A 171 2.32 -1.90 1.45
C THR A 171 1.55 -2.95 0.67
N HIS A 172 2.25 -3.87 0.01
CA HIS A 172 1.62 -5.02 -0.65
C HIS A 172 0.70 -5.78 0.31
N ARG A 173 1.07 -5.94 1.59
CA ARG A 173 0.27 -6.64 2.61
C ARG A 173 -1.14 -6.08 2.74
N MET A 174 -1.31 -4.75 2.71
CA MET A 174 -2.64 -4.14 2.80
C MET A 174 -3.53 -4.62 1.65
N TRP A 175 -2.99 -4.62 0.43
CA TRP A 175 -3.69 -5.07 -0.77
C TRP A 175 -3.92 -6.59 -0.76
N GLU A 176 -2.93 -7.38 -0.37
CA GLU A 176 -3.07 -8.84 -0.19
C GLU A 176 -4.23 -9.18 0.75
N CYS A 177 -4.36 -8.48 1.88
CA CYS A 177 -5.47 -8.66 2.81
C CYS A 177 -6.81 -8.33 2.14
N LEU A 178 -6.91 -7.17 1.49
CA LEU A 178 -8.14 -6.75 0.82
C LEU A 178 -8.58 -7.73 -0.27
N TYR A 179 -7.64 -8.23 -1.07
CA TYR A 179 -7.92 -9.21 -2.12
C TYR A 179 -8.35 -10.58 -1.58
N LEU A 180 -7.92 -10.94 -0.37
CA LEU A 180 -8.25 -12.22 0.27
C LEU A 180 -9.42 -12.10 1.26
N GLY A 181 -10.02 -10.91 1.43
CA GLY A 181 -11.15 -10.68 2.34
C GLY A 181 -10.77 -10.50 3.82
N ILE A 182 -9.49 -10.29 4.11
CA ILE A 182 -8.99 -9.97 5.46
C ILE A 182 -9.04 -8.45 5.64
N ILE A 183 -9.45 -7.96 6.81
CA ILE A 183 -9.46 -6.53 7.12
C ILE A 183 -8.03 -6.09 7.51
N PRO A 184 -7.31 -5.31 6.69
CA PRO A 184 -6.01 -4.78 7.08
C PRO A 184 -6.17 -3.72 8.19
N ILE A 185 -5.25 -3.75 9.16
CA ILE A 185 -5.11 -2.72 10.17
C ILE A 185 -3.90 -1.84 9.83
N VAL A 186 -4.12 -0.54 9.65
CA VAL A 186 -3.10 0.43 9.24
C VAL A 186 -3.14 1.68 10.12
N LYS A 187 -2.03 2.42 10.17
CA LYS A 187 -1.96 3.69 10.89
C LYS A 187 -2.51 4.85 10.06
N ASP A 188 -3.21 5.80 10.68
CA ASP A 188 -3.73 6.99 9.98
C ASP A 188 -2.60 7.76 9.29
N CYS A 189 -2.88 8.18 8.06
CA CYS A 189 -2.02 9.05 7.28
C CYS A 189 -2.71 9.63 6.05
N VAL A 190 -2.07 10.59 5.38
CA VAL A 190 -2.60 11.17 4.13
C VAL A 190 -2.90 10.11 3.08
N ASN A 191 -2.04 9.09 2.95
CA ASN A 191 -2.21 8.04 1.96
C ASN A 191 -3.51 7.25 2.13
N ILE A 192 -3.83 6.85 3.37
CA ILE A 192 -4.96 5.96 3.63
C ILE A 192 -6.32 6.62 3.44
N ARG A 193 -6.39 7.95 3.58
CA ARG A 193 -7.62 8.74 3.40
C ARG A 193 -8.20 8.63 1.99
N PHE A 194 -7.41 8.27 0.99
CA PHE A 194 -7.90 8.01 -0.37
C PHE A 194 -8.63 6.67 -0.53
N PHE A 195 -8.56 5.82 0.50
CA PHE A 195 -9.06 4.44 0.54
C PHE A 195 -10.04 4.23 1.71
N GLU A 196 -10.64 5.29 2.25
CA GLU A 196 -11.54 5.25 3.42
C GLU A 196 -12.85 4.45 3.20
N ASP A 197 -13.22 4.22 1.94
CA ASP A 197 -14.37 3.45 1.48
C ASP A 197 -14.03 1.98 1.17
N LEU A 198 -12.84 1.52 1.57
CA LEU A 198 -12.44 0.11 1.59
C LEU A 198 -12.49 -0.44 3.03
N PRO A 199 -12.64 -1.76 3.22
CA PRO A 199 -12.70 -2.38 4.53
C PRO A 199 -11.33 -2.39 5.21
N ILE A 200 -10.90 -1.23 5.70
CA ILE A 200 -9.61 -1.00 6.36
C ILE A 200 -9.87 -0.48 7.77
N LEU A 201 -9.23 -1.08 8.76
CA LEU A 201 -9.27 -0.56 10.13
C LEU A 201 -8.10 0.42 10.33
N VAL A 202 -8.42 1.70 10.44
CA VAL A 202 -7.43 2.76 10.66
C VAL A 202 -7.27 3.02 12.16
N VAL A 203 -6.03 3.03 12.66
CA VAL A 203 -5.69 3.27 14.06
C VAL A 203 -4.66 4.39 14.22
N GLU A 204 -4.58 5.01 15.39
CA GLU A 204 -3.50 5.96 15.71
C GLU A 204 -2.22 5.24 16.17
N ASP A 205 -2.37 4.20 16.99
CA ASP A 205 -1.29 3.33 17.44
C ASP A 205 -1.73 1.86 17.42
N TYR A 206 -0.88 0.98 16.90
CA TYR A 206 -1.11 -0.46 16.93
C TYR A 206 -1.13 -1.01 18.36
N MET A 207 -0.38 -0.37 19.28
CA MET A 207 -0.31 -0.81 20.68
C MET A 207 -1.65 -0.72 21.41
N ASP A 208 -2.55 0.14 20.96
CA ASP A 208 -3.88 0.29 21.55
C ASP A 208 -4.77 -0.94 21.31
N LEU A 209 -4.38 -1.85 20.41
CA LEU A 209 -5.11 -3.09 20.14
C LEU A 209 -4.68 -4.26 21.04
N VAL A 210 -3.68 -4.08 21.90
CA VAL A 210 -3.18 -5.16 22.76
C VAL A 210 -4.23 -5.52 23.82
N GLY A 211 -4.85 -6.69 23.66
CA GLY A 211 -5.88 -7.19 24.57
C GLY A 211 -7.30 -6.70 24.25
N GLU A 212 -7.47 -5.98 23.15
CA GLU A 212 -8.76 -5.42 22.70
C GLU A 212 -9.51 -6.39 21.77
N ASP A 213 -9.52 -7.68 22.13
CA ASP A 213 -10.09 -8.74 21.29
C ASP A 213 -11.58 -8.51 21.01
N LYS A 214 -12.32 -8.07 22.04
CA LYS A 214 -13.76 -7.77 21.91
C LYS A 214 -14.01 -6.61 20.94
N TYR A 215 -13.21 -5.55 21.01
CA TYR A 215 -13.33 -4.42 20.10
C TYR A 215 -13.13 -4.86 18.65
N LEU A 216 -12.11 -5.68 18.38
CA LEU A 216 -11.87 -6.23 17.05
C LEU A 216 -13.04 -7.11 16.58
N GLU A 217 -13.62 -7.92 17.44
CA GLU A 217 -14.81 -8.74 17.11
C GLU A 217 -16.05 -7.90 16.78
N ASP A 218 -16.29 -6.82 17.54
CA ASP A 218 -17.39 -5.88 17.29
C ASP A 218 -17.18 -5.16 15.94
N ILE A 219 -15.95 -4.70 15.66
CA ILE A 219 -15.58 -4.08 14.37
C ILE A 219 -15.74 -5.05 13.21
N TYR A 220 -15.32 -6.31 13.36
CA TYR A 220 -15.46 -7.32 12.32
C TYR A 220 -16.94 -7.50 11.95
N THR A 221 -17.80 -7.63 12.95
CA THR A 221 -19.25 -7.76 12.76
C THR A 221 -19.84 -6.54 12.06
N GLU A 222 -19.42 -5.33 12.45
CA GLU A 222 -19.83 -4.09 11.80
C GLU A 222 -19.40 -4.06 10.32
N TYR A 223 -18.13 -4.40 10.03
CA TYR A 223 -17.55 -4.33 8.69
C TYR A 223 -18.18 -5.33 7.72
N GLN A 224 -18.60 -6.50 8.21
CA GLN A 224 -19.36 -7.48 7.41
C GLN A 224 -20.74 -6.96 6.97
N SER A 225 -21.30 -5.98 7.69
CA SER A 225 -22.62 -5.40 7.37
C SER A 225 -22.56 -4.14 6.52
N LYS A 226 -21.36 -3.58 6.30
CA LYS A 226 -21.14 -2.36 5.53
C LYS A 226 -21.02 -2.65 4.05
N ASP A 227 -21.50 -1.70 3.24
CA ASP A 227 -21.26 -1.68 1.80
C ASP A 227 -19.95 -0.93 1.53
N TRP A 228 -19.01 -1.60 0.85
CA TRP A 228 -17.67 -1.10 0.57
C TRP A 228 -17.47 -0.89 -0.92
N ASN A 229 -16.69 0.11 -1.31
CA ASN A 229 -16.39 0.41 -2.70
C ASN A 229 -15.28 -0.51 -3.24
N LEU A 230 -15.62 -1.78 -3.43
CA LEU A 230 -14.67 -2.80 -3.88
C LEU A 230 -14.24 -2.61 -5.34
N ASP A 231 -14.88 -1.74 -6.12
CA ASP A 231 -14.44 -1.38 -7.47
C ASP A 231 -13.00 -0.83 -7.46
N LYS A 232 -12.58 -0.19 -6.36
CA LYS A 232 -11.20 0.27 -6.14
C LYS A 232 -10.14 -0.84 -6.12
N LEU A 233 -10.54 -2.11 -5.96
CA LEU A 233 -9.64 -3.26 -6.08
C LEU A 233 -9.38 -3.66 -7.53
N THR A 234 -10.10 -3.05 -8.49
CA THR A 234 -9.91 -3.33 -9.91
C THR A 234 -9.05 -2.24 -10.55
N THR A 235 -8.21 -2.63 -11.51
CA THR A 235 -7.43 -1.67 -12.29
C THR A 235 -8.34 -0.68 -13.02
N GLY A 236 -9.50 -1.15 -13.52
CA GLY A 236 -10.47 -0.36 -14.29
C GLY A 236 -11.07 0.84 -13.56
N TYR A 237 -11.07 0.86 -12.22
CA TYR A 237 -11.48 2.04 -11.47
C TYR A 237 -10.47 3.20 -11.58
N TRP A 238 -9.19 2.88 -11.78
CA TRP A 238 -8.09 3.85 -11.72
C TRP A 238 -7.58 4.32 -13.08
N VAL A 239 -7.77 3.51 -14.13
CA VAL A 239 -7.39 3.80 -15.53
C VAL A 239 -8.50 4.46 -16.34
#